data_AF-A0AAU3VFJ2-F1
#
_entry.id   AF-A0AAU3VFJ2-F1
#
_cell.length_a   1.000
_cell.length_b   1.000
_cell.length_c   1.000
_cell.angle_alpha   90.00
_cell.angle_beta   90.00
_cell.angle_gamma   90.00
#
_symmetry.space_group_name_H-M   'P 1'
#
loop_
_entity.id
_entity.type
_entity.pdbx_description
1 polymer ?
#
loop_
_entity_poly.entity_id
_entity_poly.type
_entity_poly.pdbx_seq_one_letter_code
_entity_poly.pdbx_strand_id
1 'polypeptide(L)'
;MEQTLERARSTDVYASEVQMVHSLTSFTGLAAQVPAESLLYHCERPGGPTVLAVRNDGLPEPYRHGVYGFRLAQYLRLRFASADLAFRRSLVTEPHGGHRNEIHVLALDGPSGAILRYLSLVGSTDPVPLRLKDPARSLFPCEVAHGVNLFEHVECDGDLDTSRVWEVKRLVHRAEENRSSAHARLRLTLELMLGFYTALGRIEPAPEVLVGDGEEGVAIRRLLRSLKDITVLEGTRPSLPADDLMFPLYTQRDVVKPFVARAPHGEELQRLIRHIDRALTDRNPLDALKGLVETVGGRLRRVHV
;
A
#
# COMPACT_ATOMS: atom_id res chain seq x y z
N MET A 1 14.35 -35.29 7.83
CA MET A 1 13.98 -35.12 6.40
C MET A 1 12.49 -35.34 6.19
N GLU A 2 11.94 -36.48 6.62
CA GLU A 2 10.50 -36.79 6.51
C GLU A 2 9.59 -35.80 7.27
N GLN A 3 9.91 -35.51 8.55
CA GLN A 3 9.20 -34.49 9.34
C GLN A 3 9.28 -33.06 8.75
N THR A 4 10.37 -32.75 8.02
CA THR A 4 10.55 -31.46 7.35
C THR A 4 9.66 -31.34 6.12
N LEU A 5 9.53 -32.43 5.37
CA LEU A 5 8.65 -32.53 4.20
C LEU A 5 7.18 -32.53 4.58
N GLU A 6 6.81 -33.20 5.67
CA GLU A 6 5.45 -33.23 6.20
C GLU A 6 5.01 -31.85 6.73
N ARG A 7 5.92 -31.14 7.43
CA ARG A 7 5.67 -29.76 7.85
C ARG A 7 5.54 -28.80 6.67
N ALA A 8 6.42 -28.90 5.66
CA ALA A 8 6.33 -28.09 4.45
C ALA A 8 5.00 -28.31 3.72
N ARG A 9 4.56 -29.57 3.59
CA ARG A 9 3.26 -29.93 3.02
C ARG A 9 2.09 -29.34 3.83
N SER A 10 2.19 -29.36 5.16
CA SER A 10 1.17 -28.79 6.04
C SER A 10 1.07 -27.26 5.92
N THR A 11 2.22 -26.57 5.80
CA THR A 11 2.25 -25.11 5.61
C THR A 11 1.73 -24.66 4.25
N ASP A 12 1.97 -25.45 3.19
CA ASP A 12 1.44 -25.17 1.86
C ASP A 12 -0.08 -25.36 1.80
N VAL A 13 -0.59 -26.45 2.37
CA VAL A 13 -2.04 -26.68 2.50
C VAL A 13 -2.69 -25.54 3.27
N TYR A 14 -2.12 -25.19 4.43
CA TYR A 14 -2.60 -24.06 5.22
C TYR A 14 -2.65 -22.74 4.44
N ALA A 15 -1.57 -22.40 3.72
CA ALA A 15 -1.52 -21.19 2.93
C ALA A 15 -2.57 -21.19 1.81
N SER A 16 -2.84 -22.34 1.20
CA SER A 16 -3.91 -22.52 0.21
C SER A 16 -5.30 -22.39 0.83
N GLU A 17 -5.52 -22.91 2.03
CA GLU A 17 -6.80 -22.77 2.75
C GLU A 17 -7.09 -21.33 3.13
N VAL A 18 -6.11 -20.59 3.66
CA VAL A 18 -6.24 -19.15 3.94
C VAL A 18 -6.58 -18.38 2.65
N GLN A 19 -5.90 -18.70 1.54
CA GLN A 19 -6.21 -18.10 0.24
C GLN A 19 -7.62 -18.44 -0.23
N MET A 20 -8.06 -19.69 -0.05
CA MET A 20 -9.40 -20.14 -0.44
C MET A 20 -10.48 -19.39 0.34
N VAL A 21 -10.38 -19.37 1.68
CA VAL A 21 -11.34 -18.68 2.56
C VAL A 21 -11.49 -17.21 2.14
N HIS A 22 -10.38 -16.49 1.95
CA HIS A 22 -10.44 -15.07 1.59
C HIS A 22 -10.75 -14.81 0.11
N SER A 23 -10.69 -15.82 -0.75
CA SER A 23 -11.17 -15.68 -2.12
C SER A 23 -12.69 -15.56 -2.20
N LEU A 24 -13.41 -16.12 -1.21
CA LEU A 24 -14.86 -16.12 -1.07
C LEU A 24 -15.41 -14.88 -0.35
N THR A 25 -14.55 -14.08 0.28
CA THR A 25 -14.96 -12.86 1.00
C THR A 25 -15.47 -11.79 0.03
N SER A 26 -16.68 -11.30 0.28
CA SER A 26 -17.31 -10.21 -0.46
C SER A 26 -17.35 -8.93 0.36
N PHE A 27 -17.09 -7.80 -0.30
CA PHE A 27 -17.20 -6.46 0.25
C PHE A 27 -18.40 -5.69 -0.30
N THR A 28 -19.37 -6.41 -0.87
CA THR A 28 -20.64 -5.81 -1.30
C THR A 28 -21.31 -5.08 -0.13
N GLY A 29 -21.78 -3.87 -0.40
CA GLY A 29 -22.41 -3.02 0.62
C GLY A 29 -21.45 -2.29 1.56
N LEU A 30 -20.13 -2.48 1.43
CA LEU A 30 -19.15 -1.80 2.28
C LEU A 30 -19.35 -0.27 2.25
N ALA A 31 -19.47 0.33 1.06
CA ALA A 31 -19.61 1.77 0.89
C ALA A 31 -20.79 2.36 1.69
N ALA A 32 -21.90 1.62 1.78
CA ALA A 32 -23.11 2.05 2.47
C ALA A 32 -23.02 1.95 4.00
N GLN A 33 -22.03 1.21 4.52
CA GLN A 33 -21.85 1.00 5.96
C GLN A 33 -20.72 1.84 6.56
N VAL A 34 -19.92 2.51 5.73
CA VAL A 34 -18.85 3.40 6.18
C VAL A 34 -19.44 4.79 6.45
N PRO A 35 -19.17 5.39 7.63
CA PRO A 35 -19.55 6.77 7.92
C PRO A 35 -18.98 7.76 6.89
N ALA A 36 -19.73 8.80 6.55
CA ALA A 36 -19.36 9.73 5.48
C ALA A 36 -18.00 10.43 5.73
N GLU A 37 -17.68 10.70 6.99
CA GLU A 37 -16.42 11.29 7.44
C GLU A 37 -15.21 10.37 7.26
N SER A 38 -15.42 9.04 7.26
CA SER A 38 -14.39 8.04 7.05
C SER A 38 -14.29 7.59 5.59
N LEU A 39 -15.27 7.92 4.75
CA LEU A 39 -15.28 7.64 3.31
C LEU A 39 -14.60 8.77 2.53
N LEU A 40 -13.29 8.63 2.34
CA LEU A 40 -12.46 9.63 1.65
C LEU A 40 -12.67 9.62 0.13
N TYR A 41 -13.05 8.48 -0.44
CA TYR A 41 -13.35 8.35 -1.86
C TYR A 41 -14.30 7.19 -2.10
N HIS A 42 -15.23 7.35 -3.04
CA HIS A 42 -16.11 6.30 -3.54
C HIS A 42 -16.44 6.56 -5.00
N CYS A 43 -16.24 5.55 -5.84
CA CYS A 43 -16.66 5.57 -7.22
C CYS A 43 -17.13 4.19 -7.68
N GLU A 44 -18.33 4.15 -8.27
CA GLU A 44 -18.89 2.95 -8.89
C GLU A 44 -18.91 3.14 -10.41
N ARG A 45 -18.25 2.24 -11.14
CA ARG A 45 -18.29 2.24 -12.60
C ARG A 45 -19.37 1.28 -13.09
N PRO A 46 -20.31 1.72 -13.95
CA PRO A 46 -21.31 0.82 -14.54
C PRO A 46 -20.64 -0.36 -15.26
N GLY A 47 -20.96 -1.58 -14.84
CA GLY A 47 -20.35 -2.81 -15.37
C GLY A 47 -18.85 -2.96 -15.09
N GLY A 48 -18.30 -2.17 -14.17
CA GLY A 48 -16.87 -2.11 -13.85
C GLY A 48 -16.60 -2.22 -12.34
N PRO A 49 -15.38 -1.84 -11.90
CA PRO A 49 -15.01 -1.92 -10.49
C PRO A 49 -15.69 -0.84 -9.65
N THR A 50 -15.79 -1.11 -8.35
CA THR A 50 -16.06 -0.11 -7.32
C THR A 50 -14.76 0.23 -6.62
N VAL A 51 -14.41 1.52 -6.51
CA VAL A 51 -13.21 1.96 -5.78
C VAL A 51 -13.59 2.76 -4.56
N LEU A 52 -12.93 2.44 -3.44
CA LEU A 52 -13.16 3.05 -2.14
C LEU A 52 -11.82 3.46 -1.52
N ALA A 53 -11.79 4.62 -0.87
CA ALA A 53 -10.75 4.95 0.09
C ALA A 53 -11.40 5.23 1.44
N VAL A 54 -11.02 4.46 2.46
CA VAL A 54 -11.71 4.43 3.76
C VAL A 54 -10.70 4.50 4.90
N ARG A 55 -10.95 5.36 5.89
CA ARG A 55 -10.19 5.38 7.15
C ARG A 55 -10.48 4.12 7.97
N ASN A 56 -9.45 3.53 8.56
CA ASN A 56 -9.56 2.30 9.36
C ASN A 56 -10.51 2.44 10.57
N ASP A 57 -10.64 3.65 11.14
CA ASP A 57 -11.53 3.96 12.26
C ASP A 57 -13.03 3.87 11.90
N GLY A 58 -13.39 4.12 10.65
CA GLY A 58 -14.77 4.00 10.16
C GLY A 58 -15.04 2.71 9.38
N LEU A 59 -14.07 1.78 9.31
CA LEU A 59 -14.25 0.50 8.64
C LEU A 59 -14.95 -0.48 9.60
N PRO A 60 -16.17 -0.96 9.31
CA PRO A 60 -16.85 -1.89 10.20
C PRO A 60 -16.04 -3.16 10.41
N GLU A 61 -16.07 -3.70 11.63
CA GLU A 61 -15.20 -4.79 12.05
C GLU A 61 -15.20 -6.01 11.11
N PRO A 62 -16.34 -6.51 10.60
CA PRO A 62 -16.34 -7.63 9.65
C PRO A 62 -15.56 -7.33 8.37
N TYR A 63 -15.70 -6.12 7.81
CA TYR A 63 -14.96 -5.71 6.62
C TYR A 63 -13.48 -5.49 6.92
N ARG A 64 -13.14 -4.94 8.10
CA ARG A 64 -11.74 -4.80 8.53
C ARG A 64 -11.05 -6.17 8.63
N HIS A 65 -11.69 -7.16 9.23
CA HIS A 65 -11.18 -8.53 9.26
C HIS A 65 -11.06 -9.12 7.85
N GLY A 66 -12.02 -8.85 6.97
CA GLY A 66 -11.92 -9.22 5.56
C GLY A 66 -10.69 -8.62 4.86
N VAL A 67 -10.40 -7.33 5.07
CA VAL A 67 -9.22 -6.66 4.49
C VAL A 67 -7.93 -7.29 4.99
N TYR A 68 -7.82 -7.54 6.30
CA TYR A 68 -6.63 -8.18 6.91
C TYR A 68 -6.47 -9.64 6.48
N GLY A 69 -7.59 -10.33 6.27
CA GLY A 69 -7.64 -11.64 5.65
C GLY A 69 -7.10 -11.64 4.22
N PHE A 70 -7.62 -10.74 3.39
CA PHE A 70 -7.14 -10.56 2.02
C PHE A 70 -5.64 -10.26 1.97
N ARG A 71 -5.14 -9.36 2.83
CA ARG A 71 -3.71 -9.02 2.92
C ARG A 71 -2.86 -10.25 3.24
N LEU A 72 -3.21 -11.00 4.29
CA LEU A 72 -2.48 -12.21 4.65
C LEU A 72 -2.48 -13.23 3.51
N ALA A 73 -3.64 -13.48 2.89
CA ALA A 73 -3.75 -14.39 1.75
C ALA A 73 -2.81 -13.98 0.59
N GLN A 74 -2.74 -12.68 0.27
CA GLN A 74 -1.83 -12.20 -0.77
C GLN A 74 -0.36 -12.29 -0.35
N TYR A 75 -0.02 -12.01 0.91
CA TYR A 75 1.35 -12.12 1.39
C TYR A 75 1.85 -13.57 1.43
N LEU A 76 1.01 -14.52 1.81
CA LEU A 76 1.36 -15.94 1.74
C LEU A 76 1.56 -16.39 0.29
N ARG A 77 0.65 -16.00 -0.61
CA ARG A 77 0.76 -16.29 -2.05
C ARG A 77 2.05 -15.74 -2.67
N LEU A 78 2.39 -14.50 -2.32
CA LEU A 78 3.58 -13.81 -2.83
C LEU A 78 4.87 -14.16 -2.06
N ARG A 79 4.78 -15.01 -1.03
CA ARG A 79 5.87 -15.35 -0.09
C ARG A 79 6.48 -14.14 0.61
N PHE A 80 5.69 -13.10 0.83
CA PHE A 80 6.08 -11.94 1.64
C PHE A 80 5.97 -12.27 3.12
N ALA A 81 4.99 -13.11 3.49
CA ALA A 81 4.77 -13.57 4.85
C ALA A 81 5.28 -15.00 5.05
N SER A 82 5.71 -15.31 6.27
CA SER A 82 6.13 -16.64 6.69
C SER A 82 4.92 -17.54 6.89
N ALA A 83 4.73 -18.49 5.96
CA ALA A 83 3.69 -19.52 6.08
C ALA A 83 3.85 -20.37 7.34
N ASP A 84 5.09 -20.60 7.79
CA ASP A 84 5.36 -21.34 9.03
C ASP A 84 4.89 -20.58 10.28
N LEU A 85 5.19 -19.28 10.37
CA LEU A 85 4.73 -18.46 11.49
C LEU A 85 3.21 -18.31 11.48
N ALA A 86 2.63 -18.10 10.29
CA ALA A 86 1.18 -18.02 10.14
C ALA A 86 0.49 -19.33 10.59
N PHE A 87 0.99 -20.48 10.15
CA PHE A 87 0.49 -21.81 10.55
C PHE A 87 0.62 -22.04 12.06
N ARG A 88 1.82 -21.84 12.62
CA ARG A 88 2.07 -22.05 14.07
C ARG A 88 1.23 -21.15 14.97
N ARG A 89 0.88 -19.96 14.49
CA ARG A 89 0.03 -18.99 15.21
C ARG A 89 -1.45 -19.08 14.81
N SER A 90 -1.81 -20.01 13.93
CA SER A 90 -3.17 -20.19 13.40
C SER A 90 -3.80 -18.88 12.86
N LEU A 91 -2.99 -18.06 12.18
CA LEU A 91 -3.41 -16.76 11.65
C LEU A 91 -4.29 -16.90 10.41
N VAL A 92 -5.59 -16.66 10.55
CA VAL A 92 -6.50 -16.53 9.40
C VAL A 92 -6.56 -15.10 8.85
N THR A 93 -6.09 -14.10 9.61
CA THR A 93 -5.97 -12.71 9.17
C THR A 93 -4.60 -12.16 9.55
N GLU A 94 -4.13 -11.12 8.86
CA GLU A 94 -2.93 -10.42 9.29
C GLU A 94 -3.14 -9.79 10.68
N PRO A 95 -2.16 -9.88 11.59
CA PRO A 95 -2.22 -9.19 12.88
C PRO A 95 -2.36 -7.67 12.71
N HIS A 96 -3.14 -7.04 13.59
CA HIS A 96 -3.29 -5.58 13.59
C HIS A 96 -1.99 -4.92 14.06
N GLY A 97 -1.42 -4.03 13.25
CA GLY A 97 -0.16 -3.34 13.54
C GLY A 97 -0.26 -2.18 14.55
N GLY A 98 -1.41 -1.97 15.18
CA GLY A 98 -1.61 -0.88 16.14
C GLY A 98 -1.69 0.52 15.52
N HIS A 99 -1.62 0.63 14.19
CA HIS A 99 -1.72 1.91 13.48
C HIS A 99 -3.16 2.44 13.57
N ARG A 100 -3.35 3.49 14.37
CA ARG A 100 -4.63 4.20 14.45
C ARG A 100 -4.95 4.95 13.15
N ASN A 101 -3.92 5.51 12.53
CA ASN A 101 -4.03 6.30 11.30
C ASN A 101 -3.71 5.41 10.09
N GLU A 102 -4.68 4.63 9.64
CA GLU A 102 -4.56 3.82 8.42
C GLU A 102 -5.70 4.16 7.46
N ILE A 103 -5.39 4.29 6.18
CA ILE A 103 -6.38 4.45 5.11
C ILE A 103 -6.23 3.27 4.15
N HIS A 104 -7.35 2.60 3.89
CA HIS A 104 -7.47 1.49 2.96
C HIS A 104 -7.97 2.01 1.62
N VAL A 105 -7.22 1.75 0.55
CA VAL A 105 -7.70 2.02 -0.82
C VAL A 105 -7.93 0.69 -1.52
N LEU A 106 -9.18 0.43 -1.87
CA LEU A 106 -9.68 -0.84 -2.36
C LEU A 106 -10.27 -0.65 -3.75
N ALA A 107 -9.86 -1.48 -4.70
CA ALA A 107 -10.62 -1.70 -5.93
C ALA A 107 -11.33 -3.04 -5.82
N LEU A 108 -12.66 -3.01 -5.88
CA LEU A 108 -13.55 -4.15 -5.77
C LEU A 108 -14.09 -4.51 -7.14
N ASP A 109 -14.26 -5.80 -7.39
CA ASP A 109 -15.08 -6.31 -8.49
C ASP A 109 -16.54 -5.92 -8.24
N GLY A 110 -17.17 -5.21 -9.18
CA GLY A 110 -18.53 -4.71 -9.01
C GLY A 110 -19.55 -5.82 -8.71
N PRO A 111 -19.60 -6.91 -9.49
CA PRO A 111 -20.55 -7.99 -9.27
C PRO A 111 -20.32 -8.79 -7.99
N SER A 112 -19.09 -9.24 -7.70
CA SER A 112 -18.82 -10.13 -6.57
C SER A 112 -18.47 -9.42 -5.27
N GLY A 113 -18.11 -8.13 -5.34
CA GLY A 113 -17.56 -7.38 -4.21
C GLY A 113 -16.15 -7.84 -3.82
N ALA A 114 -15.50 -8.69 -4.61
CA ALA A 114 -14.17 -9.21 -4.31
C ALA A 114 -13.09 -8.12 -4.45
N ILE A 115 -12.14 -8.03 -3.51
CA ILE A 115 -10.98 -7.14 -3.67
C ILE A 115 -10.15 -7.62 -4.87
N LEU A 116 -10.02 -6.75 -5.87
CA LEU A 116 -9.13 -6.91 -7.03
C LEU A 116 -7.74 -6.36 -6.73
N ARG A 117 -7.68 -5.16 -6.15
CA ARG A 117 -6.43 -4.49 -5.76
C ARG A 117 -6.57 -3.75 -4.45
N TYR A 118 -5.46 -3.64 -3.75
CA TYR A 118 -5.37 -2.97 -2.47
C TYR A 118 -4.04 -2.22 -2.34
N LEU A 119 -4.10 -1.08 -1.67
CA LEU A 119 -2.96 -0.41 -1.06
C LEU A 119 -3.40 0.25 0.24
N SER A 120 -2.43 0.64 1.08
CA SER A 120 -2.70 1.41 2.28
C SER A 120 -1.76 2.59 2.45
N LEU A 121 -2.28 3.62 3.11
CA LEU A 121 -1.50 4.70 3.70
C LEU A 121 -1.48 4.50 5.21
N VAL A 122 -0.30 4.56 5.82
CA VAL A 122 -0.11 4.40 7.28
C VAL A 122 0.56 5.65 7.83
N GLY A 123 -0.11 6.34 8.74
CA GLY A 123 0.44 7.49 9.46
C GLY A 123 1.25 7.06 10.69
N SER A 124 1.84 8.04 11.37
CA SER A 124 2.59 7.79 12.60
C SER A 124 1.75 7.15 13.70
N THR A 125 2.41 6.35 14.54
CA THR A 125 1.87 5.78 15.78
C THR A 125 2.14 6.66 17.00
N ASP A 126 2.81 7.81 16.82
CA ASP A 126 3.07 8.74 17.91
C ASP A 126 1.75 9.24 18.54
N PRO A 127 1.68 9.36 19.88
CA PRO A 127 0.49 9.88 20.55
C PRO A 127 0.26 11.38 20.28
N VAL A 128 1.33 12.10 19.94
CA VAL A 128 1.32 13.52 19.55
C VAL A 128 2.30 13.72 18.39
N PRO A 129 2.12 14.73 17.53
CA PRO A 129 3.07 15.02 16.46
C PRO A 129 4.46 15.33 17.03
N LEU A 130 5.49 14.65 16.52
CA LEU A 130 6.89 14.84 16.89
C LEU A 130 7.71 15.27 15.68
N ARG A 131 8.80 16.00 15.90
CA ARG A 131 9.71 16.39 14.82
C ARG A 131 10.37 15.15 14.21
N LEU A 132 10.66 15.17 12.92
CA LEU A 132 11.14 13.98 12.21
C LEU A 132 12.47 13.42 12.71
N LYS A 133 13.35 14.31 13.21
CA LYS A 133 14.66 14.00 13.78
C LYS A 133 14.60 13.81 15.32
N ASP A 134 13.42 13.85 15.93
CA ASP A 134 13.27 13.61 17.37
C ASP A 134 13.58 12.13 17.68
N PRO A 135 14.52 11.82 18.58
CA PRO A 135 14.87 10.43 18.91
C PRO A 135 13.73 9.66 19.61
N ALA A 136 12.73 10.34 20.17
CA ALA A 136 11.57 9.71 20.79
C ALA A 136 10.46 9.36 19.78
N ARG A 137 10.60 9.79 18.51
CA ARG A 137 9.64 9.51 17.44
C ARG A 137 9.58 8.01 17.14
N SER A 138 8.36 7.50 17.01
CA SER A 138 8.14 6.15 16.48
C SER A 138 8.60 6.06 15.03
N LEU A 139 9.40 5.04 14.73
CA LEU A 139 9.82 4.76 13.37
C LEU A 139 8.65 4.27 12.51
N PHE A 140 8.61 4.69 11.25
CA PHE A 140 7.70 4.11 10.26
C PHE A 140 8.08 2.65 9.99
N PRO A 141 7.14 1.78 9.61
CA PRO A 141 7.46 0.38 9.30
C PRO A 141 8.65 0.16 8.35
N CYS A 142 8.89 1.01 7.34
CA CYS A 142 10.10 0.90 6.49
C CYS A 142 11.38 1.26 7.25
N GLU A 143 11.33 2.26 8.12
CA GLU A 143 12.44 2.62 9.01
C GLU A 143 12.79 1.49 9.96
N VAL A 144 11.77 0.83 10.54
CA VAL A 144 11.95 -0.36 11.37
C VAL A 144 12.65 -1.47 10.57
N ALA A 145 12.15 -1.78 9.37
CA ALA A 145 12.73 -2.82 8.53
C ALA A 145 14.17 -2.50 8.10
N HIS A 146 14.51 -1.23 7.90
CA HIS A 146 15.83 -0.81 7.45
C HIS A 146 16.78 -0.43 8.58
N GLY A 147 16.30 -0.36 9.83
CA GLY A 147 17.09 0.03 11.01
C GLY A 147 17.64 1.46 10.92
N VAL A 148 16.89 2.39 10.33
CA VAL A 148 17.36 3.75 10.03
C VAL A 148 16.24 4.77 10.25
N ASN A 149 16.58 5.99 10.67
CA ASN A 149 15.70 7.14 10.56
C ASN A 149 15.92 7.82 9.20
N LEU A 150 14.95 7.78 8.29
CA LEU A 150 15.13 8.30 6.92
C LEU A 150 15.50 9.78 6.92
N PHE A 151 14.98 10.52 7.90
CA PHE A 151 15.09 11.97 7.99
C PHE A 151 16.43 12.46 8.55
N GLU A 152 17.28 11.56 9.04
CA GLU A 152 18.70 11.87 9.33
C GLU A 152 19.53 11.98 8.04
N HIS A 153 19.05 11.39 6.94
CA HIS A 153 19.76 11.33 5.66
C HIS A 153 19.09 12.12 4.54
N VAL A 154 17.80 12.45 4.69
CA VAL A 154 17.02 13.22 3.72
C VAL A 154 16.52 14.49 4.37
N GLU A 155 17.05 15.62 3.92
CA GLU A 155 16.55 16.92 4.35
C GLU A 155 15.11 17.12 3.89
N CYS A 156 14.26 17.47 4.86
CA CYS A 156 12.87 17.87 4.62
C CYS A 156 12.73 19.34 5.02
N ASP A 157 11.87 20.05 4.31
CA ASP A 157 11.70 21.49 4.51
C ASP A 157 11.07 21.80 5.87
N GLY A 158 11.58 22.86 6.51
CA GLY A 158 10.89 23.58 7.59
C GLY A 158 10.61 22.76 8.86
N ASP A 159 9.45 23.04 9.45
CA ASP A 159 9.03 22.57 10.76
C ASP A 159 8.27 21.23 10.73
N LEU A 160 8.57 20.34 9.77
CA LEU A 160 7.80 19.12 9.56
C LEU A 160 7.78 18.20 10.81
N ASP A 161 6.61 17.62 11.05
CA ASP A 161 6.37 16.65 12.11
C ASP A 161 5.70 15.38 11.55
N THR A 162 5.55 14.38 12.41
CA THR A 162 5.03 13.07 12.04
C THR A 162 3.58 13.03 11.58
N SER A 163 2.79 14.08 11.80
CA SER A 163 1.41 14.14 11.33
C SER A 163 1.31 14.38 9.82
N ARG A 164 2.37 14.92 9.21
CA ARG A 164 2.45 15.23 7.76
C ARG A 164 3.22 14.20 6.95
N VAL A 165 3.62 13.09 7.58
CA VAL A 165 4.34 11.99 6.95
C VAL A 165 3.45 10.75 6.92
N TRP A 166 3.32 10.15 5.74
CA TRP A 166 2.54 8.94 5.55
C TRP A 166 3.33 7.90 4.79
N GLU A 167 3.23 6.65 5.23
CA GLU A 167 3.87 5.54 4.55
C GLU A 167 2.93 4.89 3.54
N VAL A 168 3.38 4.77 2.29
CA VAL A 168 2.67 4.05 1.24
C VAL A 168 3.12 2.59 1.25
N LYS A 169 2.21 1.67 1.59
CA LYS A 169 2.52 0.24 1.67
C LYS A 169 1.44 -0.65 1.08
N ARG A 170 1.73 -1.95 1.12
CA ARG A 170 0.75 -3.04 0.94
C ARG A 170 0.09 -3.07 -0.43
N LEU A 171 0.81 -2.65 -1.46
CA LEU A 171 0.35 -2.77 -2.83
C LEU A 171 0.29 -4.25 -3.24
N VAL A 172 -0.91 -4.84 -3.18
CA VAL A 172 -1.16 -6.23 -3.56
C VAL A 172 -2.38 -6.32 -4.46
N HIS A 173 -2.44 -7.40 -5.22
CA HIS A 173 -3.51 -7.68 -6.17
C HIS A 173 -3.95 -9.13 -6.06
N ARG A 174 -5.20 -9.39 -6.43
CA ARG A 174 -5.78 -10.73 -6.52
C ARG A 174 -5.13 -11.51 -7.69
N ALA A 175 -4.90 -12.81 -7.52
CA ALA A 175 -4.12 -13.62 -8.47
C ALA A 175 -4.75 -13.67 -9.87
N GLU A 176 -6.07 -13.70 -9.93
CA GLU A 176 -6.90 -13.76 -11.14
C GLU A 176 -6.69 -12.55 -12.04
N GLU A 177 -6.22 -11.42 -11.51
CA GLU A 177 -5.90 -10.23 -12.30
C GLU A 177 -4.79 -10.50 -13.34
N ASN A 178 -3.90 -11.47 -13.08
CA ASN A 178 -2.87 -11.85 -14.05
C ASN A 178 -3.46 -12.42 -15.35
N ARG A 179 -4.72 -12.89 -15.31
CA ARG A 179 -5.46 -13.39 -16.49
C ARG A 179 -6.22 -12.28 -17.22
N SER A 180 -6.34 -11.09 -16.64
CA SER A 180 -7.02 -9.95 -17.28
C SER A 180 -6.22 -9.40 -18.47
N SER A 181 -6.85 -8.62 -19.34
CA SER A 181 -6.14 -7.92 -20.42
C SER A 181 -5.21 -6.83 -19.85
N ALA A 182 -4.15 -6.46 -20.59
CA ALA A 182 -3.28 -5.36 -20.20
C ALA A 182 -4.05 -4.03 -20.04
N HIS A 183 -5.06 -3.82 -20.88
CA HIS A 183 -5.96 -2.67 -20.80
C HIS A 183 -6.77 -2.67 -19.50
N ALA A 184 -7.36 -3.80 -19.10
CA ALA A 184 -8.12 -3.92 -17.85
C ALA A 184 -7.22 -3.66 -16.62
N ARG A 185 -6.01 -4.22 -16.61
CA ARG A 185 -5.03 -3.95 -15.54
C ARG A 185 -4.60 -2.49 -15.48
N LEU A 186 -4.44 -1.83 -16.63
CA LEU A 186 -4.12 -0.41 -16.67
C LEU A 186 -5.27 0.42 -16.10
N ARG A 187 -6.52 0.17 -16.52
CA ARG A 187 -7.70 0.85 -15.98
C ARG A 187 -7.80 0.69 -14.46
N LEU A 188 -7.67 -0.53 -13.93
CA LEU A 188 -7.66 -0.76 -12.48
C LEU A 188 -6.52 -0.03 -11.76
N THR A 189 -5.37 0.15 -12.41
CA THR A 189 -4.28 0.97 -11.86
C THR A 189 -4.69 2.42 -11.73
N LEU A 190 -5.30 2.98 -12.79
CA LEU A 190 -5.73 4.37 -12.82
C LEU A 190 -6.86 4.64 -11.82
N GLU A 191 -7.84 3.73 -11.69
CA GLU A 191 -8.92 3.87 -10.69
C GLU A 191 -8.35 3.84 -9.26
N LEU A 192 -7.41 2.93 -8.98
CA LEU A 192 -6.75 2.85 -7.67
C LEU A 192 -5.90 4.11 -7.39
N MET A 193 -5.20 4.64 -8.40
CA MET A 193 -4.47 5.90 -8.28
C MET A 193 -5.41 7.08 -8.01
N LEU A 194 -6.57 7.13 -8.68
CA LEU A 194 -7.57 8.17 -8.44
C LEU A 194 -8.04 8.15 -6.99
N GLY A 195 -8.43 6.98 -6.48
CA GLY A 195 -8.83 6.82 -5.08
C GLY A 195 -7.71 7.18 -4.10
N PHE A 196 -6.48 6.78 -4.37
CA PHE A 196 -5.30 7.12 -3.57
C PHE A 196 -5.05 8.64 -3.51
N TYR A 197 -4.98 9.32 -4.65
CA TYR A 197 -4.68 10.76 -4.67
C TYR A 197 -5.85 11.61 -4.16
N THR A 198 -7.10 11.20 -4.40
CA THR A 198 -8.25 11.87 -3.78
C THR A 198 -8.25 11.70 -2.27
N ALA A 199 -7.92 10.51 -1.74
CA ALA A 199 -7.79 10.29 -0.31
C ALA A 199 -6.66 11.12 0.30
N LEU A 200 -5.51 11.19 -0.36
CA LEU A 200 -4.36 12.00 0.07
C LEU A 200 -4.75 13.48 0.27
N GLY A 201 -5.58 14.02 -0.64
CA GLY A 201 -6.05 15.40 -0.56
C GLY A 201 -7.15 15.66 0.48
N ARG A 202 -7.61 14.63 1.20
CA ARG A 202 -8.58 14.74 2.30
C ARG A 202 -7.99 14.45 3.67
N ILE A 203 -6.69 14.17 3.74
CA ILE A 203 -5.99 13.97 5.01
C ILE A 203 -5.69 15.34 5.61
N GLU A 204 -5.99 15.48 6.90
CA GLU A 204 -5.67 16.68 7.69
C GLU A 204 -4.82 16.29 8.91
N PRO A 205 -3.66 16.94 9.13
CA PRO A 205 -3.06 17.95 8.26
C PRO A 205 -2.58 17.36 6.92
N ALA A 206 -2.56 18.20 5.88
CA ALA A 206 -2.16 17.79 4.54
C ALA A 206 -0.78 17.08 4.54
N PRO A 207 -0.67 15.88 3.93
CA PRO A 207 0.60 15.19 3.81
C PRO A 207 1.59 15.99 2.96
N GLU A 208 2.83 16.08 3.43
CA GLU A 208 3.93 16.70 2.68
C GLU A 208 4.97 15.68 2.22
N VAL A 209 5.07 14.57 2.95
CA VAL A 209 6.04 13.52 2.68
C VAL A 209 5.37 12.15 2.66
N LEU A 210 5.72 11.37 1.63
CA LEU A 210 5.41 9.96 1.53
C LEU A 210 6.68 9.14 1.75
N VAL A 211 6.64 8.17 2.65
CA VAL A 211 7.73 7.21 2.86
C VAL A 211 7.30 5.81 2.47
N GLY A 212 8.24 4.90 2.37
CA GLY A 212 7.98 3.49 2.13
C GLY A 212 9.22 2.77 1.66
N ASP A 213 9.05 1.52 1.26
CA ASP A 213 10.11 0.68 0.76
C ASP A 213 9.63 -0.20 -0.40
N GLY A 214 10.54 -0.51 -1.32
CA GLY A 214 10.24 -1.37 -2.45
C GLY A 214 11.45 -1.69 -3.31
N GLU A 215 11.26 -2.63 -4.24
CA GLU A 215 12.25 -2.92 -5.27
C GLU A 215 12.40 -1.72 -6.21
N GLU A 216 13.62 -1.20 -6.35
CA GLU A 216 13.87 0.00 -7.15
C GLU A 216 13.44 -0.18 -8.62
N GLY A 217 13.81 -1.31 -9.22
CA GLY A 217 13.54 -1.64 -10.62
C GLY A 217 12.05 -1.84 -10.95
N VAL A 218 11.20 -2.02 -9.94
CA VAL A 218 9.79 -2.39 -10.12
C VAL A 218 8.86 -1.40 -9.43
N ALA A 219 8.91 -1.31 -8.10
CA ALA A 219 7.97 -0.52 -7.31
C ALA A 219 8.29 0.97 -7.38
N ILE A 220 9.53 1.37 -7.09
CA ILE A 220 9.92 2.79 -7.04
C ILE A 220 9.83 3.43 -8.42
N ARG A 221 10.28 2.73 -9.48
CA ARG A 221 10.12 3.20 -10.86
C ARG A 221 8.66 3.41 -11.28
N ARG A 222 7.70 2.66 -10.71
CA ARG A 222 6.27 2.89 -10.96
C ARG A 222 5.78 4.14 -10.23
N LEU A 223 6.28 4.42 -9.03
CA LEU A 223 5.93 5.63 -8.28
C LEU A 223 6.39 6.91 -8.99
N LEU A 224 7.53 6.88 -9.69
CA LEU A 224 8.00 8.01 -10.52
C LEU A 224 7.02 8.44 -11.62
N ARG A 225 6.02 7.62 -11.95
CA ARG A 225 4.99 7.97 -12.93
C ARG A 225 3.99 9.00 -12.41
N SER A 226 3.91 9.16 -11.09
CA SER A 226 2.90 9.99 -10.44
C SER A 226 3.42 10.77 -9.23
N LEU A 227 4.70 10.61 -8.87
CA LEU A 227 5.42 11.41 -7.87
C LEU A 227 6.65 12.08 -8.50
N LYS A 228 6.90 13.34 -8.12
CA LYS A 228 7.96 14.17 -8.73
C LYS A 228 9.35 13.95 -8.18
N ASP A 229 9.48 13.93 -6.86
CA ASP A 229 10.79 13.91 -6.20
C ASP A 229 10.81 12.70 -5.29
N ILE A 230 11.54 11.67 -5.69
CA ILE A 230 11.77 10.47 -4.87
C ILE A 230 13.28 10.38 -4.57
N THR A 231 13.62 10.30 -3.29
CA THR A 231 14.97 10.05 -2.80
C THR A 231 15.03 8.63 -2.27
N VAL A 232 15.93 7.82 -2.80
CA VAL A 232 16.18 6.45 -2.34
C VAL A 232 17.44 6.42 -1.47
N LEU A 233 17.38 5.69 -0.36
CA LEU A 233 18.56 5.47 0.49
C LEU A 233 19.23 4.15 0.11
N GLU A 234 20.49 4.24 -0.26
CA GLU A 234 21.38 3.13 -0.57
C GLU A 234 22.19 2.74 0.68
N GLY A 235 22.90 1.60 0.63
CA GLY A 235 23.70 1.12 1.78
C GLY A 235 22.93 0.38 2.88
N THR A 236 21.62 0.60 3.02
CA THR A 236 20.81 -0.13 4.01
C THR A 236 20.70 -1.64 3.74
N ARG A 237 20.55 -2.42 4.80
CA ARG A 237 20.37 -3.89 4.77
C ARG A 237 19.07 -4.24 5.51
N PRO A 238 17.93 -4.26 4.82
CA PRO A 238 16.68 -4.48 5.50
C PRO A 238 16.62 -5.87 6.13
N SER A 239 16.10 -5.94 7.35
CA SER A 239 15.88 -7.17 8.07
C SER A 239 14.79 -6.96 9.12
N LEU A 240 14.04 -8.01 9.40
CA LEU A 240 13.15 -8.06 10.54
C LEU A 240 13.59 -9.21 11.46
N PRO A 241 13.11 -9.24 12.72
CA PRO A 241 13.29 -10.41 13.56
C PRO A 241 12.78 -11.70 12.88
N ALA A 242 13.44 -12.84 13.13
CA ALA A 242 13.09 -14.11 12.47
C ALA A 242 11.69 -14.64 12.85
N ASP A 243 11.12 -14.13 13.95
CA ASP A 243 9.75 -14.40 14.40
C ASP A 243 8.74 -13.34 13.94
N ASP A 244 9.17 -12.38 13.13
CA ASP A 244 8.28 -11.46 12.42
C ASP A 244 7.62 -12.15 11.24
N LEU A 245 6.31 -11.94 11.09
CA LEU A 245 5.54 -12.53 9.99
C LEU A 245 6.10 -12.13 8.62
N MET A 246 6.59 -10.89 8.48
CA MET A 246 7.06 -10.31 7.22
C MET A 246 8.57 -10.50 7.00
N PHE A 247 9.27 -11.25 7.87
CA PHE A 247 10.69 -11.59 7.70
C PHE A 247 11.07 -12.08 6.28
N PRO A 248 10.28 -12.94 5.60
CA PRO A 248 10.62 -13.41 4.26
C PRO A 248 10.72 -12.30 3.21
N LEU A 249 9.95 -11.21 3.38
CA LEU A 249 9.94 -10.07 2.45
C LEU A 249 11.34 -9.48 2.22
N TYR A 250 12.18 -9.50 3.26
CA TYR A 250 13.50 -8.87 3.25
C TYR A 250 14.67 -9.84 3.11
N THR A 251 14.40 -11.15 3.09
CA THR A 251 15.45 -12.18 3.02
C THR A 251 15.40 -13.05 1.76
N GLN A 252 14.28 -13.07 1.04
CA GLN A 252 14.06 -13.98 -0.10
C GLN A 252 13.97 -13.27 -1.46
N ARG A 253 14.19 -11.94 -1.52
CA ARG A 253 13.94 -11.10 -2.71
C ARG A 253 15.16 -10.25 -3.06
N ASP A 254 15.09 -9.64 -4.25
CA ASP A 254 15.97 -8.53 -4.64
C ASP A 254 15.95 -7.43 -3.59
N VAL A 255 17.06 -6.68 -3.49
CA VAL A 255 17.28 -5.70 -2.42
C VAL A 255 16.20 -4.62 -2.45
N VAL A 256 15.31 -4.68 -1.46
CA VAL A 256 14.33 -3.64 -1.14
C VAL A 256 15.07 -2.38 -0.68
N LYS A 257 14.63 -1.21 -1.12
CA LYS A 257 15.22 0.09 -0.74
C LYS A 257 14.15 0.98 -0.12
N PRO A 258 14.46 1.72 0.96
CA PRO A 258 13.54 2.69 1.50
C PRO A 258 13.64 3.98 0.69
N PHE A 259 12.55 4.72 0.65
CA PHE A 259 12.47 5.99 -0.07
C PHE A 259 11.71 7.04 0.73
N VAL A 260 12.03 8.29 0.42
CA VAL A 260 11.31 9.49 0.83
C VAL A 260 10.86 10.21 -0.43
N ALA A 261 9.58 10.53 -0.54
CA ALA A 261 9.01 11.21 -1.68
C ALA A 261 8.20 12.44 -1.24
N ARG A 262 8.25 13.52 -2.03
CA ARG A 262 7.37 14.66 -1.79
C ARG A 262 5.93 14.29 -2.15
N ALA A 263 5.01 14.50 -1.22
CA ALA A 263 3.59 14.35 -1.48
C ALA A 263 3.11 15.50 -2.39
N PRO A 264 2.36 15.22 -3.47
CA PRO A 264 1.70 16.27 -4.23
C PRO A 264 0.63 16.95 -3.36
N HIS A 265 0.56 18.28 -3.42
CA HIS A 265 -0.37 19.07 -2.62
C HIS A 265 -0.98 20.23 -3.44
N GLY A 266 -2.02 20.87 -2.91
CA GLY A 266 -2.67 22.03 -3.53
C GLY A 266 -3.02 21.83 -5.01
N GLU A 267 -2.71 22.81 -5.85
CA GLU A 267 -3.00 22.77 -7.28
C GLU A 267 -2.30 21.63 -8.03
N GLU A 268 -1.14 21.18 -7.57
CA GLU A 268 -0.45 20.05 -8.18
C GLU A 268 -1.26 18.77 -8.02
N LEU A 269 -1.71 18.48 -6.80
CA LEU A 269 -2.55 17.32 -6.52
C LEU A 269 -3.86 17.37 -7.32
N GLN A 270 -4.49 18.54 -7.36
CA GLN A 270 -5.74 18.73 -8.10
C GLN A 270 -5.54 18.53 -9.62
N ARG A 271 -4.41 18.97 -10.17
CA ARG A 271 -4.05 18.69 -11.57
C ARG A 271 -3.83 17.20 -11.81
N LEU A 272 -3.14 16.52 -10.90
CA LEU A 272 -2.88 15.08 -10.99
C LEU A 272 -4.19 14.28 -11.02
N ILE A 273 -5.10 14.56 -10.08
CA ILE A 273 -6.44 13.95 -10.01
C ILE A 273 -7.19 14.16 -11.33
N ARG A 274 -7.25 15.40 -11.85
CA ARG A 274 -7.92 15.70 -13.12
C ARG A 274 -7.30 15.02 -14.34
N HIS A 275 -5.99 14.74 -14.34
CA HIS A 275 -5.35 14.01 -15.43
C HIS A 275 -5.68 12.52 -15.37
N ILE A 276 -5.67 11.92 -14.18
CA ILE A 276 -6.02 10.51 -13.99
C ILE A 276 -7.50 10.29 -14.37
N ASP A 277 -8.40 11.15 -13.92
CA ASP A 277 -9.82 11.06 -14.24
C ASP A 277 -10.07 11.16 -15.76
N ARG A 278 -9.41 12.11 -16.44
CA ARG A 278 -9.44 12.19 -17.92
C ARG A 278 -8.92 10.92 -18.58
N ALA A 279 -7.80 10.36 -18.09
CA ALA A 279 -7.23 9.12 -18.63
C ALA A 279 -8.17 7.92 -18.52
N LEU A 280 -9.02 7.87 -17.49
CA LEU A 280 -10.03 6.81 -17.31
C LEU A 280 -11.18 6.88 -18.31
N THR A 281 -11.46 8.09 -18.81
CA THR A 281 -12.51 8.34 -19.83
C THR A 281 -11.98 8.32 -21.26
N ASP A 282 -10.65 8.28 -21.44
CA ASP A 282 -10.02 8.28 -22.76
C ASP A 282 -10.23 6.94 -23.49
N ARG A 283 -10.37 7.00 -24.81
CA ARG A 283 -10.40 5.83 -25.69
C ARG A 283 -9.06 5.09 -25.70
N ASN A 284 -7.95 5.80 -25.46
CA ASN A 284 -6.63 5.23 -25.29
C ASN A 284 -5.99 5.61 -23.93
N PRO A 285 -6.31 4.87 -22.85
CA PRO A 285 -5.76 5.12 -21.52
C PRO A 285 -4.23 5.02 -21.45
N LEU A 286 -3.58 4.32 -22.38
CA LEU A 286 -2.13 4.20 -22.41
C LEU A 286 -1.48 5.52 -22.80
N ASP A 287 -2.00 6.19 -23.82
CA ASP A 287 -1.47 7.49 -24.26
C ASP A 287 -1.77 8.57 -23.22
N ALA A 288 -2.95 8.54 -22.60
CA ALA A 288 -3.26 9.42 -21.48
C ALA A 288 -2.32 9.18 -20.27
N LEU A 289 -1.96 7.93 -19.96
CA LEU A 289 -0.97 7.63 -18.94
C LEU A 289 0.43 8.16 -19.32
N LYS A 290 0.86 8.05 -20.59
CA LYS A 290 2.13 8.64 -21.02
C LYS A 290 2.16 10.15 -20.81
N GLY A 291 1.09 10.85 -21.22
CA GLY A 291 0.97 12.30 -20.99
C GLY A 291 0.99 12.66 -19.50
N LEU A 292 0.42 11.81 -18.64
CA LEU A 292 0.53 11.98 -17.19
C LEU A 292 2.00 11.86 -16.71
N VAL A 293 2.71 10.81 -17.13
CA VAL A 293 4.11 10.58 -16.76
C VAL A 293 4.99 11.75 -17.20
N GLU A 294 4.79 12.24 -18.42
CA GLU A 294 5.52 13.40 -18.96
C GLU A 294 5.23 14.68 -18.16
N THR A 295 3.98 14.90 -17.77
CA THR A 295 3.57 16.07 -16.98
C THR A 295 4.14 16.06 -15.57
N VAL A 296 4.24 14.87 -14.96
CA VAL A 296 4.81 14.70 -13.62
C VAL A 296 6.32 14.90 -13.68
N GLY A 297 7.00 14.23 -14.63
CA GLY A 297 8.44 14.36 -14.81
C GLY A 297 9.24 13.89 -13.60
N GLY A 298 8.88 12.71 -13.06
CA GLY A 298 9.48 12.14 -11.85
C GLY A 298 11.00 12.02 -11.92
N ARG A 299 11.67 12.43 -10.85
CA ARG A 299 13.12 12.40 -10.67
C ARG A 299 13.47 11.51 -9.49
N LEU A 300 14.53 10.72 -9.69
CA LEU A 300 15.08 9.83 -8.68
C LEU A 300 16.42 10.38 -8.19
N ARG A 301 16.52 10.64 -6.89
CA ARG A 301 17.76 11.00 -6.20
C ARG A 301 18.22 9.82 -5.35
N ARG A 302 19.52 9.76 -5.07
CA ARG A 302 20.15 8.71 -4.26
C ARG A 302 20.97 9.33 -3.15
N VAL A 303 20.86 8.77 -1.96
CA VAL A 303 21.69 9.10 -0.80
C VAL A 303 22.28 7.80 -0.29
N HIS A 304 23.59 7.77 -0.07
CA HIS A 304 24.26 6.63 0.55
C HIS A 304 24.27 6.80 2.07
N VAL A 305 23.96 5.71 2.77
CA VAL A 305 23.96 5.60 4.24
C VAL A 305 25.10 4.68 4.68
#